data_AF-A0A843BWS9-F1
#
_entry.id   AF-A0A843BWS9-F1
#
_cell.length_a   1.000
_cell.length_b   1.000
_cell.length_c   1.000
_cell.angle_alpha   90.00
_cell.angle_beta   90.00
_cell.angle_gamma   90.00
#
_symmetry.space_group_name_H-M   'P 1'
#
loop_
_entity.id
_entity.type
_entity.pdbx_description
1 polymer ?
#
loop_
_entity_poly.entity_id
_entity_poly.type
_entity_poly.pdbx_seq_one_letter_code
_entity_poly.pdbx_strand_id
1 'polypeptide(L)'
;MTIDNLPDHFFENKRKINRLVETSTVKTLVKHQKQIVITKVYLETKHEEPTLKVEFKLLPNKTFFSKIKSDLWFDKKRVKSFLFDILHSFGSTDEFYLTVTIDPNGISSGLHFVKVEMNELSSVKKEQVYAVKEINVEYQQENRKARLRKIPLFKKVEGQGIVIISRKENDVTKLIGVNMKRDLLSKRDTW
;
A
#
# COMPACT_ATOMS: atom_id res chain seq x y z
N MET A 1 -41.75 69.79 37.94
CA MET A 1 -41.60 69.45 39.36
C MET A 1 -42.90 68.83 39.84
N THR A 2 -42.93 67.50 39.89
CA THR A 2 -43.89 66.71 40.67
C THR A 2 -43.22 65.37 40.93
N ILE A 3 -43.25 64.97 42.19
CA ILE A 3 -42.45 63.93 42.81
C ILE A 3 -43.33 62.68 42.97
N ASP A 4 -42.67 61.52 43.05
CA ASP A 4 -43.11 60.29 43.71
C ASP A 4 -44.27 59.48 43.11
N ASN A 5 -43.95 58.26 42.67
CA ASN A 5 -44.35 57.04 43.40
C ASN A 5 -43.94 55.78 42.62
N LEU A 6 -42.87 55.12 43.08
CA LEU A 6 -42.72 53.67 42.94
C LEU A 6 -43.53 52.99 44.04
N PRO A 7 -44.04 51.78 43.76
CA PRO A 7 -43.81 50.70 44.70
C PRO A 7 -43.23 49.46 44.03
N ASP A 8 -42.13 48.98 44.61
CA ASP A 8 -41.64 47.61 44.48
C ASP A 8 -42.67 46.62 45.03
N HIS A 9 -43.09 45.68 44.20
CA HIS A 9 -43.57 44.38 44.66
C HIS A 9 -43.04 43.27 43.75
N PHE A 10 -41.90 42.72 44.17
CA PHE A 10 -41.55 41.33 43.94
C PHE A 10 -42.62 40.43 44.58
N PHE A 11 -43.17 39.47 43.85
CA PHE A 11 -43.25 38.07 44.31
C PHE A 11 -43.50 37.11 43.14
N GLU A 12 -42.82 35.97 43.26
CA GLU A 12 -42.73 34.84 42.35
C GLU A 12 -44.08 34.34 41.81
N ASN A 13 -44.10 33.96 40.53
CA ASN A 13 -45.07 32.96 40.06
C ASN A 13 -44.36 31.89 39.21
N LYS A 14 -43.89 30.85 39.90
CA LYS A 14 -43.49 29.56 39.33
C LYS A 14 -44.75 28.86 38.80
N ARG A 15 -44.93 28.84 37.48
CA ARG A 15 -45.77 27.82 36.81
C ARG A 15 -45.06 27.28 35.58
N LYS A 16 -44.42 26.12 35.78
CA LYS A 16 -44.17 25.12 34.74
C LYS A 16 -45.51 24.73 34.12
N ILE A 17 -45.73 24.99 32.83
CA ILE A 17 -46.47 24.07 31.95
C ILE A 17 -45.79 24.09 30.56
N ASN A 18 -45.14 22.96 30.30
CA ASN A 18 -44.82 22.29 29.05
C ASN A 18 -45.30 22.89 27.72
N ARG A 19 -44.47 22.62 26.70
CA ARG A 19 -44.82 22.32 25.30
C ARG A 19 -44.44 23.40 24.30
N LEU A 20 -43.19 23.31 23.84
CA LEU A 20 -42.83 23.28 22.41
C LEU A 20 -41.31 23.03 22.36
N VAL A 21 -40.95 21.75 22.47
CA VAL A 21 -39.70 21.28 21.88
C VAL A 21 -39.96 21.28 20.38
N GLU A 22 -39.86 22.45 19.76
CA GLU A 22 -39.59 22.50 18.32
C GLU A 22 -38.15 22.05 18.17
N THR A 23 -38.00 20.75 17.94
CA THR A 23 -36.85 20.20 17.25
C THR A 23 -36.69 20.96 15.95
N SER A 24 -35.94 22.06 15.99
CA SER A 24 -35.30 22.62 14.81
C SER A 24 -34.27 21.59 14.36
N THR A 25 -34.76 20.55 13.70
CA THR A 25 -33.96 19.76 12.79
C THR A 25 -33.54 20.73 11.71
N VAL A 26 -32.42 21.40 11.94
CA VAL A 26 -31.60 21.96 10.88
C VAL A 26 -31.30 20.75 10.00
N LYS A 27 -32.15 20.52 9.00
CA LYS A 27 -31.83 19.70 7.84
C LYS A 27 -30.71 20.45 7.16
N THR A 28 -29.49 20.24 7.63
CA THR A 28 -28.28 20.57 6.92
C THR A 28 -28.43 19.87 5.58
N LEU A 29 -28.79 20.64 4.55
CA LEU A 29 -28.78 20.16 3.19
C LEU A 29 -27.30 19.93 2.90
N VAL A 30 -26.80 18.73 3.21
CA VAL A 30 -25.42 18.34 2.92
C VAL A 30 -25.34 18.32 1.41
N LYS A 31 -24.95 19.45 0.83
CA LYS A 31 -24.55 19.54 -0.57
C LYS A 31 -23.43 18.53 -0.70
N HIS A 32 -23.70 17.40 -1.36
CA HIS A 32 -22.70 16.37 -1.57
C HIS A 32 -21.59 16.96 -2.43
N GLN A 33 -20.54 17.43 -1.76
CA GLN A 33 -19.40 18.05 -2.42
C GLN A 33 -18.59 16.94 -3.07
N LYS A 34 -18.36 17.12 -4.37
CA LYS A 34 -17.59 16.19 -5.17
C LYS A 34 -16.15 16.12 -4.65
N GLN A 35 -15.66 14.92 -4.38
CA GLN A 35 -14.36 14.71 -3.75
C GLN A 35 -13.66 13.43 -4.25
N ILE A 36 -12.35 13.51 -4.45
CA ILE A 36 -11.48 12.35 -4.63
C ILE A 36 -10.84 12.04 -3.27
N VAL A 37 -10.92 10.80 -2.81
CA VAL A 37 -10.36 10.36 -1.52
C VAL A 37 -9.34 9.26 -1.77
N ILE A 38 -8.06 9.56 -1.54
CA ILE A 38 -6.99 8.57 -1.64
C ILE A 38 -6.94 7.75 -0.33
N THR A 39 -7.51 6.55 -0.36
CA THR A 39 -7.69 5.70 0.83
C THR A 39 -6.37 5.10 1.25
N LYS A 40 -5.62 4.50 0.31
CA LYS A 40 -4.38 3.79 0.62
C LYS A 40 -3.33 4.02 -0.45
N VAL A 41 -2.08 4.15 -0.02
CA VAL A 41 -0.90 4.13 -0.89
C VAL A 41 0.07 3.19 -0.20
N TYR A 42 0.62 2.22 -0.93
CA TYR A 42 1.56 1.26 -0.35
C TYR A 42 2.42 0.63 -1.44
N LEU A 43 3.60 0.19 -1.02
CA LEU A 43 4.55 -0.52 -1.88
C LEU A 43 4.40 -2.03 -1.64
N GLU A 44 4.33 -2.79 -2.72
CA GLU A 44 4.34 -4.26 -2.71
C GLU A 44 5.49 -4.75 -3.58
N THR A 45 6.34 -5.61 -3.05
CA THR A 45 7.46 -6.20 -3.80
C THR A 45 7.06 -7.59 -4.26
N LYS A 46 6.93 -7.79 -5.57
CA LYS A 46 6.67 -9.11 -6.16
C LYS A 46 7.79 -9.44 -7.13
N HIS A 47 8.42 -10.61 -6.98
CA HIS A 47 9.52 -11.05 -7.85
C HIS A 47 10.68 -10.04 -8.00
N GLU A 48 11.06 -9.35 -6.92
CA GLU A 48 12.09 -8.28 -6.90
C GLU A 48 11.68 -6.97 -7.60
N GLU A 49 10.44 -6.87 -8.08
CA GLU A 49 9.91 -5.66 -8.71
C GLU A 49 9.06 -4.86 -7.71
N PRO A 50 9.53 -3.68 -7.26
CA PRO A 50 8.74 -2.80 -6.41
C PRO A 50 7.53 -2.27 -7.19
N THR A 51 6.35 -2.53 -6.66
CA THR A 51 5.08 -2.15 -7.28
C THR A 51 4.32 -1.22 -6.35
N LEU A 52 4.13 0.02 -6.77
CA LEU A 52 3.34 1.01 -6.04
C LEU A 52 1.86 0.80 -6.33
N LYS A 53 1.07 0.63 -5.28
CA LYS A 53 -0.39 0.50 -5.35
C LYS A 53 -1.06 1.68 -4.67
N VAL A 54 -2.07 2.22 -5.34
CA VAL A 54 -2.90 3.33 -4.87
C VAL A 54 -4.35 2.90 -4.91
N GLU A 55 -5.04 3.02 -3.80
CA GLU A 55 -6.49 2.84 -3.70
C GLU A 55 -7.13 4.21 -3.47
N PHE A 56 -8.24 4.47 -4.15
CA PHE A 56 -8.97 5.71 -4.01
C PHE A 56 -10.48 5.54 -4.23
N LYS A 57 -11.25 6.50 -3.74
CA LYS A 57 -12.71 6.56 -3.86
C LYS A 57 -13.17 7.87 -4.47
N LEU A 58 -14.27 7.80 -5.21
CA LEU A 58 -14.93 8.95 -5.81
C LEU A 58 -16.25 9.24 -5.10
N LEU A 59 -16.33 10.40 -4.45
CA LEU A 59 -17.50 10.82 -3.69
C LEU A 59 -18.22 11.98 -4.37
N PRO A 60 -19.56 12.04 -4.28
CA PRO A 60 -20.43 11.09 -3.58
C PRO A 60 -20.61 9.75 -4.33
N ASN A 61 -20.41 9.74 -5.64
CA ASN A 61 -20.29 8.53 -6.46
C ASN A 61 -19.46 8.84 -7.73
N LYS A 62 -19.08 7.81 -8.48
CA LYS A 62 -18.29 7.94 -9.70
C LYS A 62 -19.01 8.64 -10.85
N THR A 63 -20.35 8.66 -10.88
CA THR A 63 -21.10 9.26 -12.01
C THR A 63 -20.98 10.77 -12.07
N PHE A 64 -20.58 11.41 -10.97
CA PHE A 64 -20.26 12.83 -10.96
C PHE A 64 -18.94 13.16 -11.65
N PHE A 65 -18.06 12.19 -11.92
CA PHE A 65 -16.71 12.40 -12.47
C PHE A 65 -16.65 12.01 -13.93
N SER A 66 -16.01 12.82 -14.76
CA SER A 66 -15.82 12.49 -16.18
C SER A 66 -14.45 11.88 -16.45
N LYS A 67 -13.39 12.62 -16.11
CA LYS A 67 -12.01 12.25 -16.40
C LYS A 67 -11.12 12.58 -15.22
N ILE A 68 -10.30 11.63 -14.81
CA ILE A 68 -9.35 11.80 -13.70
C ILE A 68 -7.93 11.68 -14.23
N LYS A 69 -7.11 12.66 -13.88
CA LYS A 69 -5.66 12.59 -14.06
C LYS A 69 -5.03 12.23 -12.72
N SER A 70 -4.09 11.30 -12.74
CA SER A 70 -3.28 10.95 -11.56
C SER A 70 -1.80 10.98 -11.92
N ASP A 71 -1.03 11.77 -11.16
CA ASP A 71 0.42 11.81 -11.24
C ASP A 71 1.02 11.12 -10.02
N LEU A 72 1.85 10.10 -10.25
CA LEU A 72 2.57 9.39 -9.20
C LEU A 72 4.04 9.80 -9.22
N TRP A 73 4.54 10.12 -8.03
CA TRP A 73 5.89 10.56 -7.77
C TRP A 73 6.57 9.64 -6.78
N PHE A 74 7.82 9.29 -7.07
CA PHE A 74 8.70 8.50 -6.22
C PHE A 74 10.03 9.26 -6.08
N ASP A 75 10.45 9.56 -4.86
CA ASP A 75 11.64 10.36 -4.54
C ASP A 75 11.76 11.64 -5.39
N LYS A 76 10.67 12.41 -5.43
CA LYS A 76 10.53 13.68 -6.19
C LYS A 76 10.62 13.53 -7.72
N LYS A 77 10.71 12.30 -8.24
CA LYS A 77 10.65 12.02 -9.68
C LYS A 77 9.27 11.49 -10.04
N ARG A 78 8.64 12.08 -11.07
CA ARG A 78 7.38 11.54 -11.60
C ARG A 78 7.65 10.22 -12.29
N VAL A 79 7.10 9.13 -11.76
CA VAL A 79 7.27 7.78 -12.31
C VAL A 79 6.23 7.44 -13.36
N LYS A 80 4.99 7.88 -13.15
CA LYS A 80 3.88 7.63 -14.08
C LYS A 80 2.84 8.72 -13.98
N SER A 81 2.22 9.03 -15.11
CA SER A 81 1.00 9.80 -15.20
C SER A 81 -0.06 8.91 -15.82
N PHE A 82 -1.27 8.99 -15.27
CA PHE A 82 -2.43 8.27 -15.75
C PHE A 82 -3.56 9.22 -16.08
N LEU A 83 -4.36 8.82 -17.06
CA LEU A 83 -5.56 9.51 -17.47
C LEU A 83 -6.66 8.47 -17.62
N PHE A 84 -7.73 8.61 -16.85
CA PHE A 84 -8.85 7.67 -16.82
C PHE A 84 -10.13 8.38 -17.22
N ASP A 85 -10.82 7.82 -18.21
CA ASP A 85 -12.24 8.12 -18.44
C ASP A 85 -13.07 7.30 -17.45
N ILE A 86 -13.91 7.97 -16.69
CA ILE A 86 -14.79 7.33 -15.72
C ILE A 86 -16.02 6.81 -16.46
N LEU A 87 -16.04 5.51 -16.73
CA LEU A 87 -17.18 4.87 -17.37
C LEU A 87 -18.37 4.82 -16.39
N HIS A 88 -19.46 5.46 -16.82
CA HIS A 88 -20.71 5.53 -16.06
C HIS A 88 -21.53 4.23 -16.10
N SER A 89 -21.20 3.31 -17.02
CA SER A 89 -21.92 2.04 -17.19
C SER A 89 -21.30 0.90 -16.36
N PHE A 90 -22.18 0.14 -15.68
CA PHE A 90 -21.98 -1.14 -14.98
C PHE A 90 -20.72 -1.34 -14.13
N GLY A 91 -20.93 -1.34 -12.81
CA GLY A 91 -19.94 -1.60 -11.76
C GLY A 91 -20.29 -0.74 -10.55
N SER A 92 -20.73 -1.36 -9.47
CA SER A 92 -21.31 -0.69 -8.29
C SER A 92 -20.28 -0.05 -7.35
N THR A 93 -18.99 -0.11 -7.68
CA THR A 93 -17.94 0.37 -6.79
C THR A 93 -17.47 1.75 -7.20
N ASP A 94 -17.51 2.67 -6.24
CA ASP A 94 -16.83 3.97 -6.33
C ASP A 94 -15.35 3.87 -5.91
N GLU A 95 -14.87 2.64 -5.70
CA GLU A 95 -13.49 2.31 -5.34
C GLU A 95 -12.69 1.91 -6.58
N PHE A 96 -11.47 2.44 -6.67
CA PHE A 96 -10.58 2.27 -7.80
C PHE A 96 -9.15 2.00 -7.31
N TYR A 97 -8.36 1.35 -8.14
CA TYR A 97 -6.97 1.03 -7.84
C TYR A 97 -6.04 1.36 -9.01
N LEU A 98 -4.87 1.92 -8.70
CA LEU A 98 -3.78 2.14 -9.64
C LEU A 98 -2.58 1.30 -9.22
N THR A 99 -1.88 0.76 -10.21
CA THR A 99 -0.66 -0.03 -10.00
C THR A 99 0.44 0.47 -10.92
N VAL A 100 1.63 0.73 -10.37
CA VAL A 100 2.83 1.10 -11.12
C VAL A 100 4.00 0.24 -10.67
N THR A 101 4.56 -0.55 -11.58
CA THR A 101 5.85 -1.19 -11.36
C THR A 101 6.96 -0.18 -11.56
N ILE A 102 7.86 -0.07 -10.59
CA ILE A 102 9.02 0.80 -10.62
C ILE A 102 10.24 -0.05 -10.97
N ASP A 103 11.09 0.43 -11.86
CA ASP A 103 12.37 -0.23 -12.15
C ASP A 103 13.23 -0.25 -10.87
N PRO A 104 13.60 -1.44 -10.34
CA PRO A 104 14.44 -1.53 -9.15
C PRO A 104 15.87 -1.02 -9.40
N ASN A 105 16.30 -0.86 -10.65
CA ASN A 105 17.64 -0.39 -10.97
C ASN A 105 17.82 1.06 -10.52
N GLY A 106 18.71 1.28 -9.56
CA GLY A 106 19.02 2.61 -9.02
C GLY A 106 18.17 3.02 -7.81
N ILE A 107 17.32 2.13 -7.29
CA ILE A 107 16.62 2.33 -6.01
C ILE A 107 17.42 1.66 -4.91
N SER A 108 17.93 2.46 -3.96
CA SER A 108 18.59 1.94 -2.76
C SER A 108 17.57 1.34 -1.79
N SER A 109 17.98 0.43 -0.91
CA SER A 109 17.12 0.05 0.22
C SER A 109 16.99 1.23 1.20
N GLY A 110 15.81 1.44 1.77
CA GLY A 110 15.55 2.48 2.76
C GLY A 110 14.13 3.04 2.71
N LEU A 111 13.96 4.21 3.31
CA LEU A 111 12.71 4.96 3.26
C LEU A 111 12.67 5.84 2.00
N HIS A 112 11.59 5.73 1.25
CA HIS A 112 11.34 6.47 0.02
C HIS A 112 10.10 7.32 0.15
N PHE A 113 10.14 8.50 -0.47
CA PHE A 113 9.02 9.42 -0.47
C PHE A 113 8.11 9.13 -1.66
N VAL A 114 6.83 8.91 -1.39
CA VAL A 114 5.81 8.71 -2.42
C VAL A 114 4.77 9.81 -2.31
N LYS A 115 4.49 10.45 -3.45
CA LYS A 115 3.42 11.43 -3.57
C LYS A 115 2.49 11.04 -4.69
N VAL A 116 1.19 11.09 -4.40
CA VAL A 116 0.12 10.86 -5.36
C VAL A 116 -0.69 12.13 -5.46
N GLU A 117 -0.82 12.66 -6.66
CA GLU A 117 -1.68 13.80 -6.98
C GLU A 117 -2.78 13.32 -7.90
N MET A 118 -4.01 13.68 -7.60
CA MET A 118 -5.19 13.36 -8.41
C MET A 118 -6.02 14.60 -8.61
N ASN A 119 -6.44 14.83 -9.85
CA ASN A 119 -7.33 15.92 -10.17
C ASN A 119 -8.34 15.49 -11.22
N GLU A 120 -9.54 16.03 -11.12
CA GLU A 120 -10.51 15.89 -12.19
C GLU A 120 -10.19 16.86 -13.33
N LEU A 121 -10.30 16.36 -14.56
CA LEU A 121 -10.34 17.17 -15.77
C LEU A 121 -11.80 17.36 -16.19
N SER A 122 -12.44 18.35 -15.56
CA SER A 122 -13.78 18.80 -15.97
C SER A 122 -13.70 19.75 -17.16
N SER A 123 -14.63 19.61 -18.11
CA SER A 123 -14.86 20.57 -19.20
C SER A 123 -15.57 21.84 -18.71
N VAL A 124 -16.25 21.76 -17.55
CA VAL A 124 -16.99 22.87 -16.95
C VAL A 124 -16.11 23.51 -15.88
N LYS A 125 -15.88 24.83 -15.96
CA LYS A 125 -15.07 25.67 -15.06
C LYS A 125 -15.62 25.79 -13.61
N LYS A 126 -16.30 24.78 -13.09
CA LYS A 126 -16.70 24.71 -11.68
C LYS A 126 -15.66 23.90 -10.91
N GLU A 127 -15.25 24.44 -9.77
CA GLU A 127 -14.43 23.83 -8.70
C GLU A 127 -13.61 22.60 -9.11
N GLN A 128 -12.31 22.80 -9.35
CA GLN A 128 -11.39 21.68 -9.59
C GLN A 128 -11.30 20.80 -8.34
N VAL A 129 -11.74 19.55 -8.48
CA VAL A 129 -11.55 18.54 -7.44
C VAL A 129 -10.12 18.06 -7.50
N TYR A 130 -9.42 18.18 -6.37
CA TYR A 130 -8.01 17.84 -6.23
C TYR A 130 -7.79 17.06 -4.93
N ALA A 131 -6.93 16.06 -4.99
CA ALA A 131 -6.51 15.27 -3.85
C ALA A 131 -5.00 14.99 -3.92
N VAL A 132 -4.35 15.08 -2.77
CA VAL A 132 -2.92 14.76 -2.61
C VAL A 132 -2.76 13.84 -1.43
N LYS A 133 -1.90 12.84 -1.58
CA LYS A 133 -1.44 12.02 -0.48
C LYS A 133 0.06 11.81 -0.59
N GLU A 134 0.74 12.09 0.51
CA GLU A 134 2.18 11.95 0.66
C GLU A 134 2.45 10.95 1.78
N ILE A 135 3.28 9.95 1.50
CA ILE A 135 3.66 8.93 2.46
C ILE A 135 5.13 8.56 2.29
N ASN A 136 5.72 7.98 3.34
CA ASN A 136 7.00 7.30 3.25
C ASN A 136 6.76 5.79 3.18
N VAL A 137 7.44 5.11 2.27
CA VAL A 137 7.41 3.66 2.13
C VAL A 137 8.80 3.10 2.35
N GLU A 138 8.91 2.01 3.11
CA GLU A 138 10.17 1.29 3.26
C GLU A 138 10.32 0.28 2.11
N TYR A 139 11.46 0.34 1.43
CA TYR A 139 11.85 -0.62 0.39
C TYR A 139 13.11 -1.35 0.83
N GLN A 140 13.07 -2.67 0.76
CA GLN A 140 14.22 -3.52 0.99
C GLN A 140 14.54 -4.27 -0.31
N GLN A 141 15.70 -3.97 -0.88
CA GLN A 141 16.16 -4.61 -2.11
C GLN A 141 16.68 -6.01 -1.77
N GLU A 142 16.01 -7.03 -2.29
CA GLU A 142 16.53 -8.40 -2.19
C GLU A 142 17.77 -8.52 -3.10
N ASN A 143 18.93 -8.73 -2.48
CA ASN A 143 20.17 -8.95 -3.22
C ASN A 143 20.05 -10.21 -4.08
N ARG A 144 20.31 -10.11 -5.39
CA ARG A 144 20.40 -11.26 -6.32
C ARG A 144 21.32 -12.40 -5.81
N LYS A 145 22.30 -12.07 -4.97
CA LYS A 145 23.19 -13.06 -4.31
C LYS A 145 22.49 -13.93 -3.27
N ALA A 146 21.39 -13.47 -2.66
CA ALA A 146 20.60 -14.26 -1.72
C ALA A 146 19.83 -15.40 -2.42
N ARG A 147 19.47 -15.23 -3.71
CA ARG A 147 18.90 -16.29 -4.56
C ARG A 147 19.87 -17.40 -4.91
N LEU A 148 21.18 -17.14 -4.91
CA LEU A 148 22.22 -18.16 -5.15
C LEU A 148 22.48 -19.07 -3.93
N ARG A 149 21.62 -19.05 -2.90
CA ARG A 149 21.67 -20.07 -1.85
C ARG A 149 21.02 -21.37 -2.35
N LYS A 150 21.89 -22.32 -2.70
CA LYS A 150 21.66 -23.74 -3.05
C LYS A 150 21.37 -24.04 -4.53
N ILE A 151 22.23 -23.58 -5.43
CA ILE A 151 22.46 -24.39 -6.64
C ILE A 151 23.37 -25.54 -6.21
N PRO A 152 22.92 -26.82 -6.26
CA PRO A 152 23.82 -27.95 -6.01
C PRO A 152 24.95 -27.89 -7.03
N LEU A 153 26.20 -27.96 -6.57
CA LEU A 153 27.35 -28.06 -7.46
C LEU A 153 27.29 -29.42 -8.17
N PHE A 154 26.91 -29.41 -9.44
CA PHE A 154 26.99 -30.59 -10.29
C PHE A 154 28.45 -30.85 -10.63
N LYS A 155 29.07 -31.85 -10.01
CA LYS A 155 30.30 -32.45 -10.53
C LYS A 155 29.91 -33.61 -11.44
N LYS A 156 30.19 -33.47 -12.73
CA LYS A 156 30.07 -34.57 -13.69
C LYS A 156 31.15 -35.60 -13.35
N VAL A 157 30.74 -36.78 -12.92
CA VAL A 157 31.62 -37.95 -12.79
C VAL A 157 31.41 -38.78 -14.06
N GLU A 158 32.49 -39.13 -14.76
CA GLU A 158 32.41 -40.00 -15.92
C GLU A 158 32.04 -41.42 -15.48
N GLY A 159 30.99 -41.98 -16.08
CA GLY A 159 30.45 -43.31 -15.75
C GLY A 159 29.17 -43.25 -14.91
N GLN A 160 28.02 -43.24 -15.60
CA GLN A 160 26.65 -43.47 -15.10
C GLN A 160 26.21 -42.73 -13.82
N GLY A 161 25.37 -41.70 -14.03
CA GLY A 161 24.43 -41.19 -13.03
C GLY A 161 24.80 -39.83 -12.43
N ILE A 162 23.88 -38.86 -12.52
CA ILE A 162 23.96 -37.61 -11.77
C ILE A 162 23.63 -37.93 -10.32
N VAL A 163 24.61 -37.85 -9.41
CA VAL A 163 24.38 -38.01 -7.97
C VAL A 163 24.25 -36.63 -7.32
N ILE A 164 23.10 -36.35 -6.72
CA ILE A 164 22.85 -35.13 -5.95
C ILE A 164 23.45 -35.33 -4.55
N ILE A 165 24.60 -34.72 -4.28
CA ILE A 165 25.24 -34.81 -2.96
C ILE A 165 24.76 -33.64 -2.10
N SER A 166 23.91 -33.92 -1.12
CA SER A 166 23.57 -32.95 -0.07
C SER A 166 24.74 -32.80 0.90
N ARG A 167 24.85 -31.66 1.60
CA ARG A 167 25.97 -31.40 2.53
C ARG A 167 26.09 -32.44 3.65
N LYS A 168 25.01 -33.14 4.01
CA LYS A 168 25.04 -34.23 5.01
C LYS A 168 25.69 -35.52 4.50
N GLU A 169 25.66 -35.78 3.19
CA GLU A 169 26.20 -37.02 2.60
C GLU A 169 27.71 -36.93 2.27
N ASN A 170 28.23 -35.70 2.22
CA ASN A 170 29.65 -35.46 2.00
C ASN A 170 30.52 -35.95 3.16
N ASP A 171 29.96 -35.96 4.37
CA ASP A 171 30.63 -36.51 5.55
C ASP A 171 30.61 -38.04 5.53
N VAL A 172 29.54 -38.64 5.02
CA VAL A 172 29.41 -40.11 4.88
C VAL A 172 30.36 -40.66 3.82
N THR A 173 30.49 -40.01 2.67
CA THR A 173 31.43 -40.43 1.62
C THR A 173 32.89 -40.29 2.05
N LYS A 174 33.23 -39.24 2.81
CA LYS A 174 34.56 -39.12 3.44
C LYS A 174 34.79 -40.23 4.45
N LEU A 175 33.80 -40.56 5.27
CA LEU A 175 33.89 -41.64 6.25
C LEU A 175 34.11 -43.00 5.58
N ILE A 176 33.39 -43.29 4.49
CA ILE A 176 33.56 -44.51 3.69
C ILE A 176 34.96 -44.58 3.06
N GLY A 177 35.44 -43.47 2.48
CA GLY A 177 36.78 -43.43 1.87
C GLY A 177 37.91 -43.61 2.88
N VAL A 178 37.74 -43.10 4.11
CA VAL A 178 38.70 -43.31 5.21
C VAL A 178 38.67 -44.76 5.70
N ASN A 179 37.49 -45.37 5.81
CA ASN A 179 37.37 -46.78 6.22
C ASN A 179 37.93 -47.75 5.18
N MET A 180 37.66 -47.54 3.89
CA MET A 180 38.25 -48.37 2.82
C MET A 180 39.78 -48.31 2.79
N LYS A 181 40.38 -47.14 3.01
CA LYS A 181 41.83 -47.01 3.10
C LYS A 181 42.41 -47.74 4.32
N ARG A 182 41.70 -47.73 5.45
CA ARG A 182 42.09 -48.43 6.67
C ARG A 182 42.03 -49.96 6.47
N ASP A 183 40.98 -50.47 5.84
CA ASP A 183 40.81 -51.92 5.56
C ASP A 183 41.82 -52.45 4.53
N LEU A 184 42.24 -51.62 3.56
CA LEU A 184 43.29 -51.99 2.61
C LEU A 184 44.68 -52.03 3.26
N LEU A 185 44.93 -51.18 4.26
CA LEU A 185 46.17 -51.19 5.03
C LEU A 185 46.21 -52.37 6.01
N SER A 186 45.08 -52.74 6.63
CA SER A 186 45.03 -53.85 7.59
C SER A 186 45.18 -55.24 6.96
N LYS A 187 44.93 -55.38 5.65
CA LYS A 187 45.11 -56.65 4.90
C LYS A 187 46.50 -56.83 4.30
N ARG A 188 47.40 -55.87 4.51
CA ARG A 188 48.75 -55.88 3.90
C ARG A 188 49.82 -56.54 4.79
N ASP A 189 49.49 -56.87 6.05
CA ASP A 189 50.42 -57.39 7.08
C ASP A 189 50.08 -58.82 7.56
N THR A 190 49.76 -59.72 6.64
CA THR A 190 49.85 -61.17 6.91
C THR A 190 50.56 -61.84 5.75
N TRP A 191 51.88 -61.94 5.88
CA TRP A 191 52.72 -62.92 5.18
C TRP A 191 52.84 -64.16 6.06
#